data_AF-A0A5N6KZU4-F1
#
_entry.id   AF-A0A5N6KZU4-F1
#
_cell.length_a   1.000
_cell.length_b   1.000
_cell.length_c   1.000
_cell.angle_alpha   90.00
_cell.angle_beta   90.00
_cell.angle_gamma   90.00
#
_symmetry.space_group_name_H-M   'P 1'
#
loop_
_entity.id
_entity.type
_entity.pdbx_description
1 polymer ?
#
loop_
_entity_poly.entity_id
_entity_poly.type
_entity_poly.pdbx_seq_one_letter_code
_entity_poly.pdbx_strand_id
1 'polypeptide(L)'
;MYRLYSPSLLTIAAGHNEGFPTLVAIKGRVFDVTGNKAYAPGSGYSVFAGHDASRALAKTSLKAEDCVPEWADLPDSEKKTLEEWYVFFSKRYNVVGLVEGATNME
;
A
#
# COMPACT_ATOMS: atom_id res chain seq x y z
N MET A 1 -3.48 17.02 10.60
CA MET A 1 -2.08 16.56 10.62
C MET A 1 -2.10 15.07 10.34
N TYR A 2 -1.49 14.60 9.25
CA TYR A 2 -1.44 13.16 8.95
C TYR A 2 -0.42 12.49 9.87
N ARG A 3 -0.72 11.26 10.31
CA ARG A 3 0.27 10.44 11.03
C ARG A 3 1.33 9.98 10.04
N LEU A 4 2.60 10.06 10.46
CA LEU A 4 3.71 9.50 9.68
C LEU A 4 3.95 8.06 10.10
N TYR A 5 4.16 7.20 9.10
CA TYR A 5 4.47 5.79 9.28
C TYR A 5 5.83 5.51 8.66
N SER A 6 6.80 5.15 9.49
CA SER A 6 8.08 4.66 9.00
C SER A 6 7.89 3.32 8.27
N PRO A 7 8.77 2.96 7.33
CA PRO A 7 8.71 1.66 6.65
C PRO A 7 8.67 0.47 7.62
N SER A 8 9.44 0.54 8.71
CA SER A 8 9.44 -0.48 9.76
C SER A 8 8.10 -0.58 10.49
N LEU A 9 7.44 0.55 10.77
CA LEU A 9 6.12 0.55 11.40
C LEU A 9 5.05 -0.02 10.47
N LEU A 10 5.14 0.26 9.17
CA LEU A 10 4.28 -0.35 8.15
C LEU A 10 4.44 -1.86 8.15
N THR A 11 5.67 -2.38 8.15
CA THR A 11 5.91 -3.84 8.17
C THR A 11 5.31 -4.53 9.40
N ILE A 12 5.35 -3.90 10.57
CA ILE A 12 4.69 -4.43 11.78
C ILE A 12 3.16 -4.47 11.61
N ALA A 13 2.61 -3.53 10.86
CA ALA A 13 1.20 -3.44 10.50
C ALA A 13 0.81 -4.28 9.27
N ALA A 14 1.53 -5.39 9.00
CA ALA A 14 1.21 -6.32 7.92
C ALA A 14 0.03 -7.29 8.23
N GLY A 15 -0.66 -7.11 9.37
CA GLY A 15 -1.77 -7.97 9.79
C GLY A 15 -1.36 -9.29 10.46
N HIS A 16 -0.07 -9.52 10.69
CA HIS A 16 0.45 -10.67 11.45
C HIS A 16 0.43 -10.46 12.97
N ASN A 17 0.42 -9.20 13.41
CA ASN A 17 0.59 -8.84 14.81
C ASN A 17 -0.77 -8.55 15.44
N GLU A 18 -1.14 -9.33 16.47
CA GLU A 18 -2.37 -9.10 17.22
C GLU A 18 -2.36 -7.70 17.87
N GLY A 19 -3.45 -6.95 17.68
CA GLY A 19 -3.57 -5.56 18.16
C GLY A 19 -3.01 -4.48 17.22
N PHE A 20 -2.40 -4.86 16.09
CA PHE A 20 -2.00 -3.91 15.05
C PHE A 20 -3.00 -3.89 13.89
N PRO A 21 -3.26 -2.72 13.28
CA PRO A 21 -4.05 -2.65 12.06
C PRO A 21 -3.30 -3.28 10.89
N THR A 22 -4.03 -3.69 9.85
CA THR A 22 -3.46 -4.06 8.56
C THR A 22 -3.42 -2.82 7.68
N LEU A 23 -2.23 -2.37 7.33
CA LEU A 23 -2.02 -1.12 6.58
C LEU A 23 -1.39 -1.41 5.21
N VAL A 24 -1.78 -0.65 4.19
CA VAL A 24 -1.19 -0.71 2.84
C VAL A 24 -0.84 0.71 2.41
N ALA A 25 0.37 0.93 1.92
CA ALA A 25 0.74 2.21 1.34
C ALA A 25 0.58 2.21 -0.19
N ILE A 26 0.07 3.30 -0.75
CA ILE A 26 -0.07 3.53 -2.19
C ILE A 26 0.23 5.02 -2.45
N LYS A 27 1.16 5.32 -3.34
CA LYS A 27 1.67 6.66 -3.63
C LYS A 27 2.06 7.42 -2.36
N GLY A 28 2.74 6.73 -1.43
CA GLY A 28 3.13 7.29 -0.13
C GLY A 28 1.98 7.57 0.85
N ARG A 29 0.72 7.26 0.49
CA ARG A 29 -0.45 7.39 1.37
C ARG A 29 -0.78 6.05 2.02
N VAL A 30 -1.00 6.04 3.33
CA VAL A 30 -1.25 4.83 4.12
C VAL A 30 -2.75 4.64 4.29
N PHE A 31 -3.25 3.50 3.84
CA PHE A 31 -4.65 3.08 3.91
C PHE A 31 -4.83 1.98 4.97
N ASP A 32 -5.90 2.10 5.76
CA ASP A 32 -6.30 1.05 6.69
C ASP A 32 -7.22 0.03 6.01
N VAL A 33 -6.74 -1.21 5.90
CA VAL A 33 -7.43 -2.33 5.27
C VAL A 33 -7.78 -3.44 6.27
N THR A 34 -7.66 -3.19 7.58
CA THR A 34 -7.85 -4.19 8.66
C THR A 34 -9.14 -4.98 8.55
N GLY A 35 -10.24 -4.36 8.12
CA GLY A 35 -11.55 -5.00 7.99
C GLY A 35 -11.72 -5.90 6.76
N ASN A 36 -10.75 -5.94 5.84
CA ASN A 36 -10.86 -6.70 4.60
C ASN A 36 -10.00 -7.97 4.63
N LYS A 37 -10.68 -9.13 4.63
CA LYS A 37 -10.07 -10.46 4.64
C LYS A 37 -9.11 -10.71 3.49
N ALA A 38 -9.22 -10.00 2.36
CA ALA A 38 -8.32 -10.18 1.23
C ALA A 38 -6.86 -9.80 1.55
N TYR A 39 -6.64 -8.94 2.55
CA TYR A 39 -5.31 -8.53 3.04
C TYR A 39 -4.90 -9.27 4.31
N ALA A 40 -5.76 -10.16 4.82
CA ALA A 40 -5.41 -10.98 5.98
C ALA A 40 -4.26 -11.93 5.63
N PRO A 41 -3.41 -12.30 6.60
CA PRO A 41 -2.31 -13.24 6.39
C PRO A 41 -2.73 -14.50 5.62
N GLY A 42 -1.97 -14.85 4.59
CA GLY A 42 -2.25 -16.02 3.74
C GLY A 42 -3.30 -15.81 2.64
N SER A 43 -3.87 -14.61 2.53
CA SER A 43 -4.80 -14.24 1.44
C SER A 43 -4.06 -13.65 0.24
N GLY A 44 -4.75 -13.59 -0.91
CA GLY A 44 -4.12 -13.17 -2.17
C GLY A 44 -3.49 -11.77 -2.17
N TYR A 45 -4.01 -10.82 -1.37
CA TYR A 45 -3.48 -9.46 -1.26
C TYR A 45 -2.68 -9.21 0.02
N SER A 46 -2.38 -10.26 0.81
CA SER A 46 -1.57 -10.11 2.03
C SER A 46 -0.16 -9.61 1.72
N VAL A 47 0.34 -9.84 0.49
CA VAL A 47 1.65 -9.35 0.03
C VAL A 47 1.77 -7.83 0.01
N PHE A 48 0.65 -7.11 -0.10
CA PHE A 48 0.62 -5.64 -0.08
C PHE A 48 0.64 -5.08 1.34
N ALA A 49 0.23 -5.90 2.33
CA ALA A 49 0.12 -5.46 3.70
C ALA A 49 1.51 -5.16 4.28
N GLY A 50 1.64 -3.99 4.90
CA GLY A 50 2.85 -3.51 5.54
C GLY A 50 3.93 -2.98 4.62
N HIS A 51 3.61 -2.73 3.35
CA HIS A 51 4.51 -2.18 2.35
C HIS A 51 3.85 -1.08 1.53
N ASP A 52 4.67 -0.33 0.76
CA ASP A 52 4.17 0.50 -0.32
C ASP A 52 3.98 -0.36 -1.57
N ALA A 53 2.73 -0.66 -1.89
CA ALA A 53 2.34 -1.53 -2.99
C ALA A 53 2.21 -0.79 -4.32
N SER A 54 2.71 0.44 -4.43
CA SER A 54 2.53 1.28 -5.64
C SER A 54 2.97 0.58 -6.92
N ARG A 55 4.20 0.06 -6.97
CA ARG A 55 4.70 -0.64 -8.16
C ARG A 55 3.95 -1.93 -8.43
N ALA A 56 3.64 -2.71 -7.38
CA ALA A 56 2.88 -3.94 -7.51
C ALA A 56 1.48 -3.70 -8.09
N LEU A 57 0.78 -2.68 -7.63
CA LEU A 57 -0.54 -2.30 -8.15
C LEU A 57 -0.47 -1.78 -9.57
N ALA A 58 0.52 -0.94 -9.89
CA ALA A 58 0.78 -0.45 -11.24
C ALA A 58 0.94 -1.61 -12.24
N LYS A 59 1.71 -2.64 -11.85
CA LYS A 59 1.99 -3.84 -12.64
C LYS A 59 0.92 -4.92 -12.53
N THR A 60 -0.09 -4.73 -11.68
CA THR A 60 -1.06 -5.79 -11.31
C THR A 60 -0.36 -7.10 -10.87
N SER A 61 0.72 -6.95 -10.10
CA SER A 61 1.56 -8.05 -9.61
C SER A 61 1.21 -8.41 -8.16
N LEU A 62 1.27 -9.69 -7.83
CA LEU A 62 1.13 -10.22 -6.46
C LEU A 62 2.48 -10.71 -5.90
N LYS A 63 3.59 -10.25 -6.47
CA LYS A 63 4.92 -10.61 -6.01
C LYS A 63 5.37 -9.63 -4.93
N ALA A 64 5.91 -10.16 -3.84
CA ALA A 64 6.47 -9.34 -2.75
C ALA A 64 7.62 -8.43 -3.24
N GLU A 65 8.41 -8.88 -4.23
CA GLU A 65 9.51 -8.09 -4.83
C GLU A 65 9.03 -6.81 -5.54
N ASP A 66 7.78 -6.80 -6.02
CA ASP A 66 7.18 -5.63 -6.66
C ASP A 66 6.53 -4.67 -5.65
N CYS A 67 6.47 -5.02 -4.35
CA CYS A 67 5.88 -4.19 -3.30
C CYS A 67 6.86 -3.10 -2.83
N VAL A 68 7.21 -2.22 -3.76
CA VAL A 68 8.12 -1.09 -3.57
C VAL A 68 7.47 0.23 -3.96
N PRO A 69 7.89 1.35 -3.33
CA PRO A 69 7.34 2.68 -3.63
C PRO A 69 7.70 3.22 -5.01
N GLU A 70 8.71 2.67 -5.70
CA GLU A 70 9.22 3.15 -6.98
C GLU A 70 8.33 2.71 -8.15
N TRP A 71 7.55 3.65 -8.68
CA TRP A 71 6.69 3.44 -9.87
C TRP A 71 6.93 4.48 -10.98
N ALA A 72 7.81 5.45 -10.76
CA ALA A 72 8.04 6.56 -11.68
C ALA A 72 8.72 6.13 -13.00
N ASP A 73 9.49 5.04 -13.00
CA ASP A 73 10.13 4.45 -14.18
C ASP A 73 9.17 3.65 -15.07
N LEU A 74 7.97 3.36 -14.60
CA LEU A 74 7.00 2.55 -15.31
C LEU A 74 6.39 3.30 -16.52
N PRO A 75 5.94 2.57 -17.56
CA PRO A 75 5.26 3.17 -18.70
C PRO A 75 3.92 3.81 -18.30
N ASP A 76 3.44 4.79 -19.08
CA ASP A 76 2.20 5.53 -18.80
C ASP A 76 0.97 4.63 -18.61
N SER A 77 0.93 3.49 -19.30
CA SER A 77 -0.15 2.51 -19.14
C SER A 77 -0.21 1.95 -17.71
N GLU A 78 0.94 1.64 -17.10
CA GLU A 78 1.00 1.11 -15.73
C GLU A 78 0.77 2.22 -14.70
N LYS A 79 1.26 3.43 -14.96
CA LYS A 79 0.97 4.61 -14.15
C LYS A 79 -0.54 4.91 -14.10
N LYS A 80 -1.23 4.77 -15.23
CA LYS A 80 -2.69 4.90 -15.28
C LYS A 80 -3.39 3.83 -14.44
N THR A 81 -2.95 2.58 -14.54
CA THR A 81 -3.47 1.49 -13.70
C THR A 81 -3.29 1.77 -12.21
N LEU A 82 -2.11 2.28 -11.81
CA LEU A 82 -1.86 2.71 -10.44
C LEU A 82 -2.85 3.78 -9.99
N GLU A 83 -3.13 4.77 -10.84
CA GLU A 83 -4.04 5.85 -10.51
C GLU A 83 -5.49 5.36 -10.33
N GLU A 84 -5.92 4.41 -11.16
CA GLU A 84 -7.21 3.74 -11.02
C GLU A 84 -7.32 2.98 -9.70
N TRP A 85 -6.27 2.23 -9.32
CA TRP A 85 -6.17 1.57 -8.01
C TRP A 85 -6.18 2.58 -6.86
N TYR A 86 -5.41 3.68 -6.99
CA TYR A 86 -5.34 4.74 -6.00
C TYR A 86 -6.72 5.36 -5.74
N VAL A 87 -7.47 5.67 -6.80
CA VAL A 87 -8.84 6.18 -6.70
C VAL A 87 -9.78 5.15 -6.09
N PHE A 88 -9.66 3.87 -6.47
CA PHE A 88 -10.46 2.78 -5.89
C PHE A 88 -10.23 2.66 -4.37
N PHE A 89 -8.97 2.64 -3.94
CA PHE A 89 -8.61 2.56 -2.53
C PHE A 89 -9.09 3.80 -1.76
N SER A 90 -8.92 5.00 -2.32
CA SER A 90 -9.36 6.26 -1.69
C SER A 90 -10.87 6.35 -1.49
N LYS A 91 -11.67 5.60 -2.25
CA LYS A 91 -13.12 5.51 -2.06
C LYS A 91 -13.52 4.44 -1.05
N ARG A 92 -12.69 3.42 -0.83
CA ARG A 92 -13.04 2.21 -0.07
C ARG A 92 -12.41 2.15 1.31
N TYR A 93 -11.28 2.81 1.50
CA TYR A 93 -10.50 2.79 2.74
C TYR A 93 -10.14 4.20 3.17
N ASN A 94 -9.99 4.36 4.49
CA ASN A 94 -9.57 5.63 5.05
C ASN A 94 -8.06 5.78 4.94
N VAL A 95 -7.61 6.97 4.50
CA VAL A 95 -6.21 7.37 4.59
C VAL A 95 -5.92 7.71 6.06
N VAL A 96 -5.12 6.89 6.72
CA VAL A 96 -4.75 7.06 8.14
C VAL A 96 -3.42 7.79 8.31
N GLY A 97 -2.64 7.94 7.25
CA GLY A 97 -1.37 8.63 7.30
C GLY A 97 -0.60 8.66 5.99
N LEU A 98 0.68 9.00 6.12
CA LEU A 98 1.66 9.05 5.03
C LEU A 98 2.88 8.22 5.41
N VAL A 99 3.57 7.66 4.42
CA VAL A 99 4.86 7.01 4.61
C VAL A 99 5.90 8.10 4.88
N GLU A 100 6.67 7.92 5.94
CA GLU A 100 7.74 8.86 6.30
C GLU A 100 8.81 8.90 5.21
N GLY A 101 9.11 10.09 4.69
CA GLY A 101 10.10 10.27 3.62
C GLY A 101 9.64 9.83 2.23
N ALA A 102 8.34 9.58 2.02
CA ALA A 102 7.84 9.23 0.69
C ALA A 102 8.11 10.33 -0.34
N THR A 103 8.68 9.92 -1.47
CA THR A 103 8.96 10.77 -2.64
C THR A 103 8.08 10.42 -3.84
N ASN A 104 7.16 9.46 -3.67
CA ASN A 104 6.35 8.84 -4.72
C ASN A 104 4.89 9.31 -4.69
N MET A 105 4.64 10.55 -4.25
CA MET A 105 3.30 11.11 -4.04
C MET A 105 2.72 11.84 -5.26
N GLU A 106 3.53 12.09 -6.29
CA GLU A 106 3.14 12.87 -7.48
C GLU A 106 2.23 12.10 -8.44
#